data_AF-A0A920JP27-F1
#
_entry.id   AF-A0A920JP27-F1
#
_cell.length_a   1.000
_cell.length_b   1.000
_cell.length_c   1.000
_cell.angle_alpha   90.00
_cell.angle_beta   90.00
_cell.angle_gamma   90.00
#
_symmetry.space_group_name_H-M   'P 1'
#
loop_
_entity.id
_entity.type
_entity.pdbx_description
1 polymer ?
#
loop_
_entity_poly.entity_id
_entity_poly.type
_entity_poly.pdbx_seq_one_letter_code
_entity_poly.pdbx_strand_id
1 'polypeptide(L)'
;MILKKAELELFKNQCKEVDIIITTALIPGKPAPKLITDEMLELLKPGSVIVDLAASQGGNCTQTVRDKLTVYKDVKVIGYTDLPSRLASQSSQLYATNLFHVLSDLTPKKEGKSLLI
;
A
#
# COMPACT_ATOMS: atom_id res chain seq x y z
N MET A 1 -5.58 -1.72 24.18
CA MET A 1 -6.12 -3.04 23.79
C MET A 1 -7.56 -2.97 23.29
N ILE A 2 -8.44 -2.18 23.92
CA ILE A 2 -9.85 -2.02 23.51
C ILE A 2 -9.98 -1.38 22.10
N LEU A 3 -9.21 -0.33 21.81
CA LEU A 3 -9.29 0.39 20.54
C LEU A 3 -9.02 -0.51 19.32
N LYS A 4 -7.97 -1.35 19.40
CA LYS A 4 -7.59 -2.28 18.34
C LYS A 4 -8.65 -3.37 18.10
N LYS A 5 -9.36 -3.80 19.15
CA LYS A 5 -10.48 -4.74 19.00
C LYS A 5 -11.68 -4.08 18.32
N ALA A 6 -12.03 -2.87 18.74
CA ALA A 6 -13.14 -2.13 18.13
C ALA A 6 -12.90 -1.86 16.64
N GLU A 7 -11.66 -1.52 16.27
CA GLU A 7 -11.25 -1.32 14.88
C GLU A 7 -11.38 -2.61 14.04
N LEU A 8 -10.93 -3.76 14.55
CA LEU A 8 -11.08 -5.05 13.85
C LEU A 8 -12.55 -5.47 13.69
N GLU A 9 -13.39 -5.23 14.69
CA GLU A 9 -14.83 -5.48 14.58
C GLU A 9 -15.49 -4.59 13.52
N LEU A 10 -15.06 -3.33 13.42
CA LEU A 10 -15.51 -2.42 12.36
C LEU A 10 -15.13 -2.97 10.98
N PHE A 11 -13.87 -3.40 10.79
CA PHE A 11 -13.42 -3.99 9.53
C PHE A 11 -14.20 -5.27 9.19
N LYS A 12 -14.44 -6.13 10.18
CA LYS A 12 -15.22 -7.36 10.00
C LYS A 12 -16.64 -7.08 9.50
N ASN A 13 -17.28 -6.04 10.02
CA ASN A 13 -18.61 -5.64 9.57
C ASN A 13 -18.60 -5.05 8.17
N GLN A 14 -17.62 -4.19 7.85
CA GLN A 14 -17.48 -3.61 6.51
C GLN A 14 -17.22 -4.68 5.42
N CYS A 15 -16.45 -5.73 5.73
CA CYS A 15 -16.15 -6.81 4.78
C CYS A 15 -17.39 -7.52 4.23
N LYS A 16 -18.55 -7.44 4.91
CA LYS A 16 -19.80 -8.04 4.42
C LYS A 16 -20.45 -7.23 3.30
N GLU A 17 -20.15 -5.93 3.22
CA GLU A 17 -20.84 -4.99 2.34
C GLU A 17 -20.00 -4.64 1.12
N VAL A 18 -18.67 -4.52 1.30
CA VAL A 18 -17.74 -4.04 0.28
C VAL A 18 -17.25 -5.14 -0.67
N ASP A 19 -16.97 -4.74 -1.91
CA ASP A 19 -16.45 -5.63 -2.94
C ASP A 19 -14.93 -5.45 -3.16
N ILE A 20 -14.37 -4.29 -2.79
CA ILE A 20 -12.96 -3.96 -2.96
C ILE A 20 -12.40 -3.37 -1.67
N ILE A 21 -11.24 -3.87 -1.22
CA ILE A 21 -10.51 -3.35 -0.06
C ILE A 21 -9.10 -2.93 -0.50
N ILE A 22 -8.69 -1.72 -0.16
CA ILE A 22 -7.32 -1.22 -0.37
C ILE A 22 -6.70 -0.96 0.99
N THR A 23 -5.58 -1.63 1.28
CA THR A 23 -4.86 -1.46 2.55
C THR A 23 -3.53 -0.76 2.34
N THR A 24 -3.26 0.25 3.16
CA THR A 24 -2.08 1.13 3.00
C THR A 24 -1.26 1.31 4.27
N ALA A 25 -1.67 0.69 5.38
CA ALA A 25 -1.01 0.83 6.66
C ALA A 25 0.41 0.25 6.59
N LEU A 26 1.40 1.13 6.73
CA LEU A 26 2.82 0.78 6.65
C LEU A 26 3.63 1.70 7.57
N ILE A 27 4.39 1.10 8.50
CA ILE A 27 5.33 1.84 9.34
C ILE A 27 6.74 1.45 8.89
N PRO A 28 7.57 2.41 8.43
CA PRO A 28 8.94 2.10 8.02
C PRO A 28 9.72 1.33 9.09
N GLY A 29 10.34 0.21 8.68
CA GLY A 29 11.17 -0.63 9.54
C GLY A 29 10.40 -1.56 10.48
N LYS A 30 9.07 -1.66 10.38
CA LYS A 30 8.25 -2.58 11.17
C LYS A 30 7.38 -3.45 10.28
N PRO A 31 7.16 -4.74 10.62
CA PRO A 31 6.21 -5.58 9.90
C PRO A 31 4.83 -4.91 9.80
N ALA A 32 4.18 -5.07 8.66
CA ALA A 32 2.83 -4.57 8.45
C ALA A 32 1.86 -5.24 9.45
N PRO A 33 0.93 -4.48 10.05
CA PRO A 33 -0.05 -5.05 10.95
C PRO A 33 -1.04 -5.93 10.19
N LYS A 34 -1.36 -7.13 10.71
CA LYS A 34 -2.42 -7.96 10.13
C LYS A 34 -3.79 -7.38 10.51
N LEU A 35 -4.40 -6.67 9.56
CA LEU A 35 -5.70 -5.99 9.70
C LEU A 35 -6.83 -6.80 9.05
N ILE A 36 -6.56 -7.46 7.92
CA ILE A 36 -7.52 -8.31 7.21
C ILE A 36 -7.13 -9.77 7.47
N THR A 37 -7.97 -10.49 8.20
CA THR A 37 -7.77 -11.89 8.58
C THR A 37 -8.48 -12.84 7.61
N ASP A 38 -8.11 -14.12 7.64
CA ASP A 38 -8.76 -15.16 6.82
C ASP A 38 -10.27 -15.22 7.07
N GLU A 39 -10.71 -15.05 8.33
CA GLU A 39 -12.13 -14.96 8.66
C GLU A 39 -12.84 -13.79 7.96
N MET A 40 -12.17 -12.64 7.82
CA MET A 40 -12.73 -11.48 7.14
C MET A 40 -12.78 -11.69 5.63
N LEU A 41 -11.80 -12.40 5.05
CA LEU A 41 -11.81 -12.76 3.63
C LEU A 41 -13.01 -13.62 3.28
N GLU A 42 -13.42 -14.50 4.19
CA GLU A 42 -14.56 -15.41 3.99
C GLU A 42 -15.92 -14.71 4.06
N LEU A 43 -15.97 -13.49 4.59
CA LEU A 43 -17.17 -12.66 4.60
C LEU A 43 -17.36 -11.89 3.29
N LEU A 44 -16.31 -11.77 2.47
CA LEU A 44 -16.37 -11.08 1.20
C LEU A 44 -17.17 -11.89 0.18
N LYS A 45 -17.82 -11.19 -0.74
CA LYS A 45 -18.50 -11.82 -1.87
C LYS A 45 -17.47 -12.50 -2.79
N PRO A 46 -17.82 -13.64 -3.43
CA PRO A 46 -16.97 -14.23 -4.47
C PRO A 46 -16.65 -13.22 -5.57
N GLY A 47 -15.39 -13.15 -5.99
CA GLY A 47 -14.90 -12.18 -6.96
C GLY A 47 -14.41 -10.86 -6.38
N SER A 48 -14.58 -10.61 -5.07
CA SER A 48 -14.03 -9.45 -4.39
C SER A 48 -12.50 -9.34 -4.55
N VAL A 49 -11.98 -8.12 -4.42
CA VAL A 49 -10.56 -7.82 -4.64
C VAL A 49 -9.95 -7.11 -3.44
N ILE A 50 -8.75 -7.54 -3.06
CA ILE A 50 -7.90 -6.85 -2.09
C ILE A 50 -6.66 -6.35 -2.81
N VAL A 51 -6.34 -5.08 -2.59
CA VAL A 51 -5.08 -4.46 -3.00
C VAL A 51 -4.29 -4.09 -1.75
N ASP A 52 -3.17 -4.77 -1.53
CA ASP A 52 -2.34 -4.58 -0.33
C ASP A 52 -1.05 -3.82 -0.68
N LEU A 53 -1.03 -2.52 -0.39
CA LEU A 53 0.13 -1.66 -0.64
C LEU A 53 1.27 -1.90 0.36
N ALA A 54 1.03 -2.65 1.43
CA ALA A 54 2.02 -2.99 2.45
C ALA A 54 2.69 -4.35 2.21
N ALA A 55 2.47 -4.99 1.06
CA ALA A 55 3.02 -6.29 0.71
C ALA A 55 4.56 -6.35 0.85
N SER A 56 5.25 -5.22 0.70
CA SER A 56 6.71 -5.13 0.86
C SER A 56 7.20 -5.44 2.27
N GLN A 57 6.37 -5.24 3.29
CA GLN A 57 6.69 -5.49 4.71
C GLN A 57 5.78 -6.59 5.30
N GLY A 58 5.35 -7.53 4.47
CA GLY A 58 4.55 -8.70 4.87
C GLY A 58 3.04 -8.56 4.66
N GLY A 59 2.54 -7.38 4.28
CA GLY A 59 1.14 -7.14 3.95
C GLY A 59 0.20 -7.00 5.14
N ASN A 60 -0.84 -6.17 4.98
CA ASN A 60 -1.93 -6.01 5.93
C ASN A 60 -2.95 -7.15 5.89
N CYS A 61 -3.03 -7.89 4.78
CA CYS A 61 -3.85 -9.09 4.66
C CYS A 61 -3.04 -10.34 4.99
N THR A 62 -3.66 -11.32 5.64
CA THR A 62 -3.04 -12.61 5.99
C THR A 62 -2.64 -13.42 4.75
N GLN A 63 -3.44 -13.35 3.68
CA GLN A 63 -3.20 -14.04 2.41
C GLN A 63 -2.37 -13.24 1.40
N THR A 64 -1.80 -12.09 1.79
CA THR A 64 -0.93 -11.33 0.90
C THR A 64 0.36 -12.09 0.64
N VAL A 65 0.61 -12.40 -0.63
CA VAL A 65 1.89 -12.92 -1.11
C VAL A 65 2.60 -11.83 -1.88
N ARG A 66 3.81 -11.50 -1.43
CA ARG A 66 4.65 -10.47 -2.03
C ARG A 66 4.85 -10.73 -3.53
N ASP A 67 4.68 -9.67 -4.32
CA ASP A 67 4.90 -9.62 -5.77
C ASP A 67 4.01 -10.56 -6.59
N LYS A 68 2.86 -10.99 -6.03
CA LYS A 68 1.92 -11.89 -6.69
C LYS A 68 0.48 -11.41 -6.59
N LEU A 69 -0.31 -11.85 -7.56
CA LEU A 69 -1.76 -11.95 -7.44
C LEU A 69 -2.09 -13.39 -7.06
N THR A 70 -2.79 -13.57 -5.95
CA THR A 70 -3.25 -14.86 -5.46
C THR A 70 -4.77 -14.88 -5.37
N VAL A 71 -5.36 -16.07 -5.35
CA VAL A 71 -6.79 -16.25 -5.14
C VAL A 71 -6.99 -17.10 -3.89
N TYR A 72 -7.79 -16.60 -2.95
CA TYR A 72 -8.20 -17.31 -1.74
C TYR A 72 -9.72 -17.32 -1.67
N LYS A 73 -10.36 -18.50 -1.73
CA LYS A 73 -11.83 -18.67 -1.69
C LYS A 73 -12.57 -17.66 -2.59
N ASP A 74 -12.18 -17.60 -3.86
CA ASP A 74 -12.71 -16.68 -4.88
C ASP A 74 -12.46 -15.18 -4.67
N VAL A 75 -11.74 -14.78 -3.62
CA VAL A 75 -11.24 -13.42 -3.42
C VAL A 75 -9.86 -13.28 -4.02
N LYS A 76 -9.66 -12.26 -4.87
CA LYS A 76 -8.34 -11.95 -5.45
C LYS A 76 -7.55 -11.06 -4.49
N VAL A 77 -6.33 -11.45 -4.16
CA VAL A 77 -5.43 -10.69 -3.30
C VAL A 77 -4.22 -10.24 -4.12
N ILE A 78 -4.03 -8.93 -4.25
CA ILE A 78 -2.97 -8.30 -5.03
C ILE A 78 -1.90 -7.77 -4.08
N GLY A 79 -0.70 -8.35 -4.14
CA GLY A 79 0.44 -8.00 -3.29
C GLY A 79 1.66 -7.46 -4.05
N TYR A 80 1.46 -6.74 -5.16
CA TYR A 80 2.57 -6.18 -5.94
C TYR A 80 3.30 -5.07 -5.19
N THR A 81 4.64 -5.12 -5.16
CA THR A 81 5.46 -4.09 -4.50
C THR A 81 6.00 -3.04 -5.47
N ASP A 82 5.75 -3.22 -6.78
CA ASP A 82 6.24 -2.40 -7.88
C ASP A 82 5.13 -1.53 -8.52
N LEU A 83 4.08 -1.20 -7.77
CA LEU A 83 2.94 -0.44 -8.30
C LEU A 83 3.33 0.89 -8.98
N PRO A 84 4.30 1.69 -8.48
CA PRO A 84 4.80 2.86 -9.22
C PRO A 84 5.41 2.50 -10.59
N SER A 85 6.14 1.39 -10.68
CA SER A 85 6.75 0.93 -11.94
C SER A 85 5.71 0.55 -12.99
N ARG A 86 4.47 0.22 -12.58
CA ARG A 86 3.34 -0.06 -13.48
C ARG A 86 2.71 1.20 -14.08
N LEU A 87 3.10 2.38 -13.59
CA LEU A 87 2.78 3.70 -14.15
C LEU A 87 4.08 4.48 -14.41
N ALA A 88 5.06 3.82 -15.05
CA ALA A 88 6.44 4.28 -15.16
C ALA A 88 6.61 5.73 -15.66
N SER A 89 5.86 6.15 -16.69
CA SER A 89 5.97 7.51 -17.24
C SER A 89 5.59 8.56 -16.20
N GLN A 90 4.45 8.38 -15.55
CA GLN A 90 3.91 9.30 -14.55
C GLN A 90 4.77 9.28 -13.28
N SER A 91 5.15 8.11 -12.80
CA SER A 91 6.03 7.98 -11.64
C SER A 91 7.39 8.62 -11.89
N SER A 92 7.99 8.43 -13.07
CA SER A 92 9.27 9.04 -13.42
C SER A 92 9.16 10.55 -13.51
N GLN A 93 8.10 11.08 -14.15
CA GLN A 93 7.88 12.52 -14.26
C GLN A 93 7.71 13.17 -12.87
N LEU A 94 6.86 12.61 -12.01
CA LEU A 94 6.63 13.15 -10.66
C LEU A 94 7.89 13.06 -9.80
N TYR A 95 8.63 11.95 -9.89
CA TYR A 95 9.88 11.79 -9.16
C TYR A 95 10.96 12.76 -9.64
N ALA A 96 11.11 12.96 -10.96
CA ALA A 96 12.03 13.94 -11.53
C ALA A 96 11.67 15.37 -11.10
N THR A 97 10.39 15.71 -11.04
CA THR A 97 9.93 17.01 -10.52
C THR A 97 10.31 17.21 -9.06
N ASN A 98 10.17 16.19 -8.20
CA ASN A 98 10.61 16.27 -6.81
C ASN A 98 12.13 16.50 -6.70
N LEU A 99 12.93 15.78 -7.51
CA LEU A 99 14.39 15.99 -7.56
C LEU A 99 14.74 17.40 -8.05
N PHE A 100 14.05 17.89 -9.07
CA PHE A 100 14.24 19.25 -9.58
C PHE A 100 13.97 20.31 -8.49
N HIS A 101 12.92 20.14 -7.69
CA HIS A 101 12.63 21.05 -6.58
C HIS A 101 13.72 21.01 -5.50
N VAL A 102 14.15 19.81 -5.08
CA VAL A 102 15.28 19.66 -4.15
C VAL A 102 16.54 20.36 -4.68
N LEU A 103 16.86 20.20 -5.96
CA LEU A 103 18.01 20.86 -6.58
C LEU A 103 17.83 22.38 -6.63
N SER A 104 16.63 22.86 -6.98
CA SER A 104 16.33 24.29 -7.04
C SER A 104 16.49 24.96 -5.67
N ASP A 105 16.08 24.28 -4.60
CA ASP A 105 16.24 24.77 -3.22
C ASP A 105 17.73 24.78 -2.79
N LEU A 106 18.51 23.80 -3.26
CA LEU A 106 19.97 23.75 -3.03
C LEU A 106 20.76 24.76 -3.88
N THR A 107 20.24 25.15 -5.04
CA THR A 107 20.86 26.11 -5.98
C THR A 107 19.90 27.27 -6.31
N PRO A 108 19.56 28.13 -5.34
CA PRO A 108 18.58 29.20 -5.56
C PRO A 108 19.08 30.24 -6.58
N LYS A 109 20.41 30.36 -6.73
CA LYS A 109 21.02 31.09 -7.84
C LYS A 109 21.06 30.16 -9.06
N LYS A 110 20.56 30.64 -10.20
CA LYS A 110 20.51 29.91 -11.49
C LYS A 110 21.91 29.57 -12.10
N GLU A 111 22.96 29.72 -11.31
CA GLU A 111 24.36 29.47 -11.66
C GLU A 111 24.78 28.01 -11.40
N GLY A 112 23.88 27.18 -10.84
CA GLY A 112 24.16 25.75 -10.58
C GLY A 112 25.16 25.49 -9.45
N LYS A 113 25.48 26.51 -8.64
CA LYS A 113 26.32 26.36 -7.44
C LYS A 113 25.45 26.01 -6.24
N SER A 114 25.75 24.87 -5.61
CA SER A 114 25.08 24.44 -4.38
C SER A 114 25.47 25.35 -3.22
N LEU A 115 24.53 25.60 -2.32
CA LEU A 115 24.77 26.27 -1.05
C LEU A 115 25.66 25.48 -0.08
N LEU A 116 25.84 24.16 -0.31
CA LEU A 116 26.54 23.24 0.58
C LEU A 116 28.06 23.14 0.32
N ILE A 117 28.58 23.88 -0.68
CA ILE A 117 30.00 23.90 -1.08
C ILE A 117 30.48 25.32 -1.33
#